data_AF-A0A1E2WTS8-F1
#
_entry.id   AF-A0A1E2WTS8-F1
#
_cell.length_a   1.000
_cell.length_b   1.000
_cell.length_c   1.000
_cell.angle_alpha   90.00
_cell.angle_beta   90.00
_cell.angle_gamma   90.00
#
_symmetry.space_group_name_H-M   'P 1'
#
loop_
_entity.id
_entity.type
_entity.pdbx_description
1 polymer ?
#
loop_
_entity_poly.entity_id
_entity_poly.type
_entity_poly.pdbx_seq_one_letter_code
_entity_poly.pdbx_strand_id
1 'polypeptide(L)' 'MVNKKWAVKRLTVNLTSTEAQKLEEYCAKTGRPATDVIRELLRSLEVQNAEVSEKSPYSEVSELARLQK' A
#
# COMPACT_ATOMS: atom_id res chain seq x y z
N MET A 1 -3.56 -9.49 21.29
CA MET A 1 -2.96 -8.40 20.49
C MET A 1 -2.38 -9.02 19.24
N VAL A 2 -3.06 -8.89 18.10
CA VAL A 2 -2.60 -9.52 16.85
C VAL A 2 -1.41 -8.72 16.36
N ASN A 3 -0.20 -9.27 16.50
CA ASN A 3 1.00 -8.72 15.90
C ASN A 3 0.85 -8.92 14.37
N LYS A 4 0.12 -8.01 13.69
CA LYS A 4 0.12 -7.93 12.23
C LYS A 4 1.56 -7.56 11.83
N LYS A 5 2.41 -8.58 11.73
CA LYS A 5 3.78 -8.46 11.25
C LYS A 5 3.64 -8.01 9.81
N TRP A 6 3.69 -6.70 9.58
CA TRP A 6 3.45 -6.12 8.26
C TRP A 6 4.53 -6.67 7.35
N ALA A 7 4.17 -7.64 6.51
CA ALA A 7 5.06 -8.06 5.44
C ALA A 7 5.37 -6.80 4.63
N VAL A 8 6.64 -6.46 4.52
CA VAL A 8 7.06 -5.32 3.69
C VAL A 8 6.65 -5.67 2.25
N LYS A 9 5.59 -5.04 1.76
CA LYS A 9 5.15 -5.16 0.37
C LYS A 9 5.95 -4.17 -0.46
N ARG A 10 6.51 -4.64 -1.57
CA ARG A 10 7.20 -3.79 -2.56
C ARG A 10 6.21 -3.38 -3.64
N LEU A 11 6.17 -2.10 -3.96
CA LEU A 11 5.42 -1.53 -5.07
C LEU A 11 6.41 -0.84 -6.01
N THR A 12 6.33 -1.14 -7.29
CA THR A 12 7.06 -0.43 -8.34
C THR A 12 6.10 0.56 -9.00
N VAL A 13 6.52 1.81 -9.13
CA VAL A 13 5.78 2.86 -9.83
C VAL A 13 6.62 3.36 -11.00
N ASN A 14 6.00 3.50 -12.16
CA ASN A 14 6.64 4.08 -13.32
C ASN A 14 6.33 5.58 -13.32
N LEU A 15 7.37 6.40 -13.51
CA LEU A 15 7.27 7.84 -13.61
C LEU A 15 7.75 8.26 -14.99
N THR A 16 7.13 9.27 -15.57
CA THR A 16 7.69 9.93 -16.75
C THR A 16 8.99 10.66 -16.37
N SER A 17 9.84 10.95 -17.35
CA SER A 17 11.12 11.63 -17.09
C SER A 17 10.95 12.98 -16.38
N THR A 18 9.88 13.72 -16.70
CA THR A 18 9.59 15.01 -16.07
C THR A 18 9.13 14.87 -14.62
N GLU A 19 8.34 13.85 -14.30
CA GLU A 19 7.92 13.56 -12.92
C GLU A 19 9.08 13.06 -12.07
N ALA A 20 9.92 12.19 -12.63
CA ALA A 20 11.13 11.69 -11.98
C ALA A 20 12.09 12.85 -11.63
N GLN A 21 12.33 13.77 -12.58
CA GLN A 21 13.17 14.95 -12.35
C GLN A 21 12.60 15.84 -11.23
N LYS A 22 11.30 16.12 -11.24
CA LYS A 22 10.65 16.91 -10.17
C LYS A 22 10.83 16.26 -8.80
N LEU A 23 10.67 14.93 -8.73
CA LEU A 23 10.87 14.18 -7.49
C LEU A 23 12.33 14.28 -7.02
N GLU A 24 13.30 14.13 -7.93
CA GLU A 24 14.72 14.22 -7.63
C GLU A 24 15.12 15.62 -7.13
N GLU A 25 14.67 16.68 -7.81
CA GLU A 25 14.91 18.07 -7.38
C GLU A 25 14.32 18.35 -5.98
N TYR A 26 13.13 17.84 -5.70
CA TYR A 26 12.51 17.98 -4.38
C TYR A 26 13.29 17.22 -3.30
N CYS A 27 13.74 16.00 -3.60
CA CYS A 27 14.57 15.21 -2.69
C CYS A 27 15.91 15.90 -2.42
N ALA A 28 16.55 16.47 -3.45
CA ALA A 28 17.80 17.21 -3.32
C ALA A 28 17.65 18.47 -2.45
N LYS A 29 16.52 19.20 -2.59
CA LYS A 29 16.24 20.40 -1.79
C LYS A 29 15.93 20.09 -0.33
N THR A 30 15.24 18.99 -0.06
CA THR A 30 14.77 18.64 1.29
C THR A 30 15.67 17.67 2.03
N GLY A 31 16.60 17.00 1.33
CA GLY A 31 17.43 15.92 1.87
C GLY A 31 16.67 14.64 2.19
N ARG A 32 15.40 14.53 1.79
CA ARG A 32 14.55 13.38 2.08
C ARG A 32 14.71 12.29 1.03
N PRO A 33 14.67 11.00 1.41
CA PRO A 33 14.71 9.92 0.44
C PRO A 33 13.40 9.84 -0.35
N ALA A 34 13.50 9.53 -1.65
CA ALA A 34 12.36 9.43 -2.55
C ALA A 34 11.26 8.48 -2.05
N THR A 35 11.65 7.38 -1.39
CA THR A 35 10.71 6.40 -0.81
C THR A 35 9.84 6.99 0.29
N ASP A 36 10.36 7.89 1.12
CA ASP A 36 9.60 8.53 2.18
C ASP A 36 8.67 9.60 1.63
N VAL A 37 9.14 10.36 0.64
CA VAL A 37 8.33 11.36 -0.08
C VAL A 37 7.15 10.66 -0.77
N ILE A 38 7.39 9.59 -1.53
CA ILE A 38 6.32 8.81 -2.18
C ILE A 38 5.35 8.24 -1.15
N ARG A 39 5.86 7.68 -0.04
CA ARG A 39 5.00 7.10 1.00
C ARG A 39 4.11 8.14 1.67
N GLU A 40 4.62 9.35 1.87
CA GLU A 40 3.84 10.46 2.42
C GLU A 40 2.77 10.91 1.43
N LEU A 41 3.13 11.12 0.16
CA LEU A 41 2.16 11.49 -0.88
C LEU A 41 1.03 10.47 -0.98
N LEU A 42 1.35 9.17 -0.99
CA LEU A 42 0.35 8.10 -1.01
C LEU A 42 -0.57 8.11 0.21
N ARG A 43 -0.07 8.48 1.40
CA ARG A 43 -0.91 8.59 2.62
C ARG A 43 -1.81 9.80 2.62
N SER A 44 -1.40 10.87 1.93
CA SER A 44 -2.17 12.09 1.79
C SER A 44 -3.28 11.98 0.73
N LEU A 45 -3.26 10.94 -0.11
CA LEU A 45 -4.34 10.66 -1.04
C LEU A 45 -5.60 10.23 -0.27
N GLU A 46 -6.71 10.91 -0.52
CA GLU A 46 -8.01 10.48 0.00
C GLU A 46 -8.40 9.15 -0.65
N VAL A 47 -8.53 8.11 0.18
CA VAL A 47 -9.05 6.82 -0.27
C VAL A 47 -10.56 6.98 -0.38
N GLN A 48 -11.05 7.27 -1.58
CA GLN A 48 -12.47 7.09 -1.89
C GLN A 48 -12.75 5.60 -1.70
N ASN A 49 -13.55 5.31 -0.68
CA ASN A 49 -13.71 4.02 -0.03
C ASN A 49 -14.12 2.91 -1.04
N ALA A 50 -13.15 2.31 -1.73
CA ALA A 50 -13.34 1.06 -2.44
C ALA A 50 -13.23 -0.02 -1.38
N GLU A 51 -14.36 -0.65 -1.10
CA GLU A 51 -14.53 -1.80 -0.22
C GLU A 51 -13.29 -2.69 -0.28
N VAL A 52 -12.41 -2.57 0.73
CA VAL A 52 -11.32 -3.52 0.91
C VAL A 52 -12.02 -4.82 1.24
N SER A 53 -12.22 -5.64 0.21
CA SER A 53 -12.64 -7.03 0.32
C SER A 53 -11.61 -7.73 1.20
N GLU A 54 -11.82 -7.67 2.51
CA GLU A 54 -11.24 -8.58 3.49
C GLU A 54 -11.88 -9.96 3.33
N LYS A 55 -11.92 -10.51 2.11
CA LYS A 55 -12.09 -11.95 1.94
C LYS A 55 -10.73 -12.59 2.17
N SER A 56 -10.40 -12.74 3.45
CA SER A 56 -9.36 -13.66 3.87
C SER A 56 -9.72 -15.04 3.32
N PRO A 57 -8.80 -15.76 2.62
CA PRO A 57 -9.07 -17.09 2.08
C PRO A 57 -9.48 -18.14 3.13
N TYR A 58 -9.44 -17.79 4.43
CA TYR A 58 -9.78 -18.66 5.55
C TYR A 58 -11.27 -18.62 5.94
N SER A 59 -12.06 -17.67 5.43
CA SER A 59 -13.50 -17.57 5.76
C SER A 59 -14.33 -18.62 5.00
N GLU A 60 -14.08 -18.83 3.71
CA GLU A 60 -14.83 -19.82 2.90
C GLU A 60 -14.64 -21.26 3.40
N VAL A 61 -13.42 -21.60 3.83
CA VAL A 61 -13.12 -22.95 4.36
C VAL A 61 -13.89 -23.20 5.66
N SER A 62 -14.07 -22.17 6.48
CA SER A 62 -14.80 -22.24 7.75
C SER A 62 -16.32 -22.34 7.55
N GLU A 63 -16.84 -21.75 6.48
CA GLU A 63 -18.26 -21.74 6.14
C GLU A 63 -18.70 -23.08 5.52
N LEU A 64 -17.88 -23.67 4.64
CA LEU A 64 -18.11 -25.02 4.09
C LEU A 64 -18.10 -26.10 5.16
N ALA A 65 -17.22 -25.99 6.17
CA ALA A 65 -17.16 -26.95 7.29
C ALA A 65 -18.41 -26.91 8.19
N ARG A 66 -19.19 -25.81 8.18
CA ARG A 66 -20.44 -25.68 8.95
C ARG A 66 -21.66 -26.24 8.24
N LEU A 67 -21.64 -26.33 6.91
CA LEU A 67 -22.73 -26.88 6.09
C LEU A 67 -22.74 -28.42 6.02
N GLN A 68 -21.73 -29.09 6.57
CA GLN A 68 -21.66 -30.56 6.63
C GLN A 68 -22.22 -31.16 7.93
N LYS A 69 -23.09 -30.45 8.66
CA LYS A 69 -23.78 -30.97 9.86
C LYS A 69 -25.28 -30.96 9.70
#